data_AF-Q6IKG0-F1
#
_entry.id   AF-Q6IKG0-F1
#
_cell.length_a   1.000
_cell.length_b   1.000
_cell.length_c   1.000
_cell.angle_alpha   90.00
_cell.angle_beta   90.00
_cell.angle_gamma   90.00
#
_symmetry.space_group_name_H-M   'P 1'
#
loop_
_entity.id
_entity.type
_entity.pdbx_description
1 polymer ?
#
loop_
_entity_poly.entity_id
_entity_poly.type
_entity_poly.pdbx_seq_one_letter_code
_entity_poly.pdbx_strand_id
1 'polypeptide(L)'
;MGHLQLDFHSIPKLHGRENYWQWRILLKTFLEANDLWKHNEPKESPETKFLILASVTADKIEPSYDDQSCSYIFQNMESRFGPFS
;
A
#
# COMPACT_ATOMS: atom_id res chain seq x y z
N MET A 1 -11.72 26.52 2.12
CA MET A 1 -11.99 25.37 3.02
C MET A 1 -10.69 24.62 3.15
N GLY A 2 -10.16 24.41 4.36
CA GLY A 2 -8.91 23.67 4.53
C GLY A 2 -9.08 22.26 4.00
N HIS A 3 -8.24 21.84 3.07
CA HIS A 3 -8.23 20.44 2.67
C HIS A 3 -7.81 19.63 3.90
N LEU A 4 -8.67 18.70 4.35
CA LEU A 4 -8.26 17.69 5.33
C LEU A 4 -7.13 16.90 4.66
N GLN A 5 -5.89 17.14 5.09
CA GLN A 5 -4.76 16.35 4.64
C GLN A 5 -4.84 15.00 5.34
N LEU A 6 -4.85 13.92 4.55
CA LEU A 6 -4.80 12.57 5.10
C LEU A 6 -3.43 12.37 5.76
N ASP A 7 -3.44 11.81 6.97
CA ASP A 7 -2.21 11.48 7.70
C ASP A 7 -1.82 10.03 7.42
N PHE A 8 -0.62 9.82 6.88
CA PHE A 8 -0.07 8.50 6.61
C PHE A 8 0.02 7.64 7.88
N HIS A 9 0.30 8.25 9.03
CA HIS A 9 0.42 7.52 10.30
C HIS A 9 -0.92 6.95 10.81
N SER A 10 -2.04 7.40 10.24
CA SER A 10 -3.36 6.85 10.54
C SER A 10 -3.64 5.51 9.82
N ILE A 11 -2.78 5.09 8.88
CA ILE A 11 -2.91 3.82 8.19
C ILE A 11 -2.34 2.70 9.08
N PRO A 12 -3.14 1.69 9.47
CA PRO A 12 -2.63 0.57 10.23
C PRO A 12 -1.64 -0.23 9.38
N LYS A 13 -0.54 -0.67 10.00
CA LYS A 13 0.42 -1.54 9.33
C LYS A 13 -0.25 -2.84 8.88
N LEU A 14 -0.02 -3.29 7.64
CA LEU A 14 -0.42 -4.63 7.21
C LEU A 14 0.33 -5.67 8.03
N HIS A 15 -0.39 -6.48 8.80
CA HIS A 15 0.17 -7.55 9.62
C HIS A 15 -0.38 -8.94 9.24
N GLY A 16 -1.48 -9.02 8.48
CA GLY A 16 -1.98 -10.27 7.97
C GLY A 16 -3.32 -10.16 7.23
N ARG A 17 -3.96 -11.31 7.02
CA ARG A 17 -5.26 -11.44 6.33
C ARG A 17 -6.37 -10.71 7.07
N GLU A 18 -6.29 -10.67 8.40
CA GLU A 18 -7.26 -10.09 9.31
C GLU A 18 -7.45 -8.58 9.12
N ASN A 19 -6.41 -7.86 8.68
CA ASN A 19 -6.45 -6.42 8.49
C ASN A 19 -6.19 -5.98 7.05
N TYR A 20 -5.94 -6.92 6.14
CA TYR A 20 -5.61 -6.63 4.75
C TYR A 20 -6.60 -5.68 4.09
N TRP A 21 -7.91 -5.91 4.24
CA TRP A 21 -8.90 -5.08 3.55
C TRP A 21 -8.93 -3.64 4.08
N GLN A 22 -8.78 -3.46 5.39
CA GLN A 22 -8.66 -2.14 6.01
C GLN A 22 -7.39 -1.42 5.52
N TRP A 23 -6.25 -2.10 5.56
CA TRP A 23 -4.98 -1.58 5.05
C TRP A 23 -5.09 -1.17 3.58
N ARG A 24 -5.63 -2.05 2.73
CA ARG A 24 -5.77 -1.85 1.29
C ARG A 24 -6.59 -0.61 0.97
N ILE A 25 -7.74 -0.44 1.62
CA ILE A 25 -8.62 0.71 1.38
C ILE A 25 -7.95 2.00 1.83
N LEU A 26 -7.40 2.04 3.05
CA LEU A 26 -6.80 3.27 3.58
C LEU A 26 -5.54 3.69 2.81
N LEU A 27 -4.67 2.73 2.46
CA LEU A 27 -3.50 3.01 1.64
C LEU A 27 -3.89 3.49 0.25
N LYS A 28 -4.85 2.81 -0.41
CA LYS A 28 -5.34 3.25 -1.73
C LYS A 28 -5.88 4.67 -1.68
N THR A 29 -6.74 5.00 -0.71
CA THR A 29 -7.32 6.34 -0.57
C THR A 29 -6.24 7.40 -0.29
N PHE A 30 -5.24 7.07 0.54
CA PHE A 30 -4.09 7.95 0.77
C PHE A 30 -3.31 8.22 -0.53
N LEU A 31 -3.03 7.18 -1.32
CA LEU A 31 -2.30 7.32 -2.58
C LEU A 31 -3.12 8.09 -3.63
N GLU A 32 -4.43 7.84 -3.73
CA GLU A 32 -5.35 8.59 -4.63
C GLU A 32 -5.38 10.08 -4.28
N ALA A 33 -5.44 10.44 -2.99
CA ALA A 33 -5.46 11.83 -2.55
C ALA A 33 -4.16 12.59 -2.85
N ASN A 34 -3.06 11.89 -3.10
CA ASN A 34 -1.74 12.45 -3.39
C ASN A 34 -1.31 12.23 -4.85
N ASP A 35 -2.22 11.88 -5.76
CA ASP A 35 -1.93 11.60 -7.18
C ASP A 35 -0.89 10.47 -7.40
N LEU A 36 -0.80 9.54 -6.44
CA LEU A 36 0.08 8.36 -6.44
C LEU A 36 -0.67 7.06 -6.80
N TRP A 37 -1.93 7.13 -7.20
CA TRP A 37 -2.73 6.01 -7.67
C TRP A 37 -3.46 6.39 -8.96
N LYS A 38 -3.29 5.60 -10.02
CA LYS A 38 -3.88 5.88 -11.35
C LYS A 38 -4.20 4.57 -12.07
N HIS A 39 -5.24 4.56 -12.91
CA HIS A 39 -5.61 3.38 -13.71
C HIS A 39 -5.80 2.08 -12.90
N ASN A 40 -6.28 2.21 -11.67
CA ASN A 40 -6.48 1.11 -10.72
C ASN A 40 -5.18 0.43 -10.23
N GLU A 41 -4.06 1.13 -10.28
CA GLU A 41 -2.77 0.68 -9.77
C GLU A 41 -2.00 1.81 -9.07
N PRO A 42 -1.05 1.48 -8.18
CA PRO A 42 -0.12 2.46 -7.65
C PRO A 42 0.77 3.03 -8.77
N LYS A 43 0.97 4.35 -8.77
CA LYS A 43 1.87 5.02 -9.72
C LYS A 43 3.32 4.60 -9.45
N GLU A 44 4.06 4.25 -10.48
CA GLU A 44 5.48 3.95 -10.32
C GLU A 44 6.31 5.18 -9.96
N SER A 45 6.75 5.22 -8.70
CA SER A 45 7.67 6.23 -8.18
C SER A 45 8.35 5.74 -6.90
N PRO A 46 9.54 6.26 -6.54
CA PRO A 46 10.17 5.96 -5.26
C PRO A 46 9.29 6.31 -4.05
N GLU A 47 8.52 7.39 -4.15
CA GLU A 47 7.59 7.83 -3.09
C GLU A 47 6.46 6.82 -2.87
N THR A 48 5.81 6.38 -3.95
CA THR A 48 4.77 5.34 -3.88
C THR A 48 5.32 4.05 -3.28
N LYS A 49 6.49 3.59 -3.73
CA LYS A 49 7.14 2.38 -3.22
C LYS A 49 7.43 2.52 -1.72
N PHE A 50 7.97 3.67 -1.31
CA PHE A 50 8.22 3.95 0.10
C PHE A 50 6.94 3.87 0.93
N LEU A 51 5.85 4.53 0.51
CA LEU A 51 4.58 4.53 1.25
C LEU A 51 3.97 3.13 1.35
N ILE A 52 4.02 2.33 0.27
CA ILE A 52 3.58 0.94 0.31
C ILE A 52 4.40 0.15 1.34
N LEU A 53 5.73 0.14 1.23
CA LEU A 53 6.58 -0.64 2.13
C LEU A 53 6.52 -0.15 3.58
N ALA A 54 6.45 1.17 3.78
CA ALA A 54 6.30 1.79 5.08
C ALA A 54 4.92 1.54 5.71
N SER A 55 3.94 1.03 4.96
CA SER A 55 2.63 0.65 5.50
C SER A 55 2.54 -0.84 5.86
N VAL A 56 3.63 -1.61 5.77
CA VAL A 56 3.66 -3.06 6.00
C VAL A 56 4.58 -3.41 7.18
N THR A 57 4.31 -4.50 7.91
CA THR A 57 5.25 -5.01 8.92
C THR A 57 6.46 -5.66 8.27
N ALA A 58 7.64 -5.50 8.88
CA ALA A 58 8.91 -5.91 8.28
C ALA A 58 8.96 -7.41 7.93
N ASP A 59 8.29 -8.27 8.70
CA ASP A 59 8.24 -9.71 8.48
C ASP A 59 7.44 -10.13 7.23
N LYS A 60 6.68 -9.21 6.62
CA LYS A 60 5.95 -9.46 5.37
C LYS A 60 6.66 -8.94 4.12
N ILE A 61 7.71 -8.14 4.28
CA ILE A 61 8.49 -7.58 3.17
C ILE A 61 9.40 -8.67 2.60
N GLU A 62 9.33 -8.88 1.29
CA GLU A 62 10.21 -9.82 0.59
C GLU A 62 11.47 -9.09 0.09
N PRO A 63 12.67 -9.70 0.20
CA PRO A 63 13.90 -9.09 -0.33
C PRO A 63 13.84 -8.75 -1.82
N SER A 64 13.03 -9.49 -2.58
CA SER A 64 12.83 -9.27 -4.02
C SER A 64 12.21 -7.92 -4.34
N TYR A 65 11.50 -7.27 -3.41
CA TYR A 65 10.78 -6.02 -3.67
C TYR A 65 11.66 -4.83 -4.03
N ASP A 66 12.96 -4.90 -3.75
CA ASP A 66 13.92 -3.86 -4.13
C ASP A 66 13.84 -3.57 -5.64
N ASP A 67 13.78 -4.64 -6.45
CA ASP A 67 13.77 -4.58 -7.92
C ASP A 67 12.38 -4.63 -8.55
N GLN A 68 11.31 -4.73 -7.74
CA GLN A 68 9.94 -4.90 -8.25
C GLN A 68 9.20 -3.56 -8.41
N SER A 69 8.19 -3.57 -9.27
CA SER A 69 7.28 -2.44 -9.44
C SER A 69 6.32 -2.29 -8.24
N CYS A 70 5.84 -1.08 -7.99
CA CYS A 70 4.78 -0.83 -7.00
C CYS A 70 3.55 -1.68 -7.29
N SER A 71 3.15 -1.82 -8.57
CA SER A 71 2.03 -2.70 -8.95
C SER A 71 2.28 -4.16 -8.57
N TYR A 72 3.49 -4.69 -8.83
CA TYR A 72 3.84 -6.06 -8.44
C TYR A 72 3.80 -6.25 -6.92
N ILE A 73 4.41 -5.33 -6.16
CA ILE A 73 4.44 -5.40 -4.70
C ILE A 73 3.01 -5.42 -4.15
N PHE A 74 2.15 -4.52 -4.64
CA PHE A 74 0.77 -4.43 -4.19
C PHE A 74 -0.05 -5.69 -4.54
N GLN A 75 0.12 -6.23 -5.76
CA GLN A 75 -0.51 -7.48 -6.19
C GLN A 75 -0.01 -8.69 -5.41
N ASN A 76 1.27 -8.75 -5.08
CA ASN A 76 1.85 -9.82 -4.25
C ASN A 76 1.23 -9.79 -2.83
N MET A 77 1.06 -8.60 -2.24
CA MET A 77 0.34 -8.45 -0.96
C MET A 77 -1.11 -8.93 -1.07
N GLU A 78 -1.81 -8.56 -2.15
CA GLU A 78 -3.17 -9.04 -2.42
C GLU A 78 -3.25 -10.56 -2.56
N SER A 79 -2.29 -11.16 -3.25
CA SER A 79 -2.20 -12.61 -3.41
C SER A 79 -1.90 -13.36 -2.11
N ARG A 80 -1.25 -12.73 -1.13
CA ARG A 80 -0.84 -13.38 0.14
C ARG A 80 -1.86 -13.19 1.25
N PHE A 81 -2.46 -12.00 1.30
CA PHE A 81 -3.29 -11.55 2.42
C PHE A 81 -4.73 -11.22 2.02
N GLY A 82 -5.05 -11.24 0.72
CA GLY A 82 -6.40 -11.05 0.23
C GLY A 82 -7.38 -12.11 0.75
N PRO A 83 -8.69 -11.81 0.80
CA PRO A 83 -9.70 -12.73 1.33
C PRO A 83 -9.85 -14.02 0.50
N PHE A 84 -9.37 -14.02 -0.75
CA PHE A 84 -9.44 -15.16 -1.67
C PHE A 84 -8.10 -15.90 -1.82
N SER A 85 -7.15 -15.67 -0.92
CA SER A 85 -5.84 -16.33 -0.87
C SER A 85 -5.80 -17.55 0.05
#